data_AF-A0AA45C7I2-F1
#
_entry.id   AF-A0AA45C7I2-F1
#
_cell.length_a   1.000
_cell.length_b   1.000
_cell.length_c   1.000
_cell.angle_alpha   90.00
_cell.angle_beta   90.00
_cell.angle_gamma   90.00
#
_symmetry.space_group_name_H-M   'P 1'
#
loop_
_entity.id
_entity.type
_entity.pdbx_description
1 polymer ?
#
loop_
_entity_poly.entity_id
_entity_poly.type
_entity_poly.pdbx_seq_one_letter_code
_entity_poly.pdbx_strand_id
1 'polypeptide(L)' 'MNRKELEMISDFPLGEENKKFAEYFIGKSYLSFLNDKEVYIFNITFEPGCRNNWHIHHGAG' A
#
# COMPACT_ATOMS: atom_id res chain seq x y z
N MET A 1 9.56 -3.69 -12.37
CA MET A 1 9.33 -5.12 -12.07
C MET A 1 7.97 -5.49 -12.64
N ASN A 2 7.80 -6.70 -13.14
CA ASN A 2 6.49 -7.16 -13.56
C ASN A 2 5.66 -7.57 -12.32
N ARG A 3 4.33 -7.74 -12.49
CA ARG A 3 3.44 -8.05 -11.36
C ARG A 3 3.82 -9.33 -10.61
N LYS A 4 4.23 -10.38 -11.31
CA LYS A 4 4.63 -11.66 -10.68
C LYS A 4 5.87 -11.50 -9.81
N GLU A 5 6.84 -10.71 -10.27
CA GLU A 5 8.02 -10.39 -9.46
C GLU A 5 7.63 -9.64 -8.19
N LEU A 6 6.72 -8.67 -8.28
CA LEU A 6 6.23 -7.91 -7.11
C LEU A 6 5.50 -8.80 -6.10
N GLU A 7 4.68 -9.74 -6.57
CA GLU A 7 3.95 -10.71 -5.73
C GLU A 7 4.88 -11.69 -5.00
N MET A 8 6.13 -11.85 -5.44
CA MET A 8 7.11 -12.75 -4.82
C MET A 8 8.07 -12.08 -3.84
N ILE A 9 8.04 -10.75 -3.69
CA ILE A 9 8.98 -10.01 -2.82
C ILE A 9 8.66 -10.20 -1.33
N SER A 10 7.38 -10.32 -1.00
CA SER A 10 6.88 -10.26 0.38
C SER A 10 5.92 -11.40 0.63
N ASP A 11 5.92 -11.93 1.86
CA ASP A 11 4.94 -12.92 2.32
C ASP A 11 3.53 -12.32 2.45
N PHE A 12 3.41 -10.99 2.45
CA PHE A 12 2.13 -10.29 2.46
C PHE A 12 1.58 -10.09 1.04
N PRO A 13 0.25 -10.21 0.84
CA PRO A 13 -0.36 -10.01 -0.46
C PRO A 13 -0.07 -8.61 -1.02
N LEU A 14 0.29 -8.54 -2.30
CA LEU A 14 0.50 -7.28 -3.03
C LEU A 14 -0.78 -6.43 -3.07
N GLY A 15 -1.92 -7.08 -3.30
CA GLY A 15 -3.22 -6.44 -3.48
C GLY A 15 -3.37 -5.81 -4.87
N GLU A 16 -4.26 -4.82 -4.95
CA GLU A 16 -4.56 -4.11 -6.19
C GLU A 16 -3.87 -2.75 -6.23
N GLU A 17 -3.76 -2.17 -7.42
CA GLU A 17 -3.22 -0.81 -7.57
C GLU A 17 -4.00 0.19 -6.70
N ASN A 18 -3.29 1.04 -5.99
CA ASN A 18 -3.85 1.98 -5.01
C ASN A 18 -4.53 3.19 -5.66
N LYS A 19 -5.55 2.93 -6.48
CA LYS A 19 -6.29 3.97 -7.21
C LYS A 19 -7.16 4.82 -6.30
N LYS A 20 -7.70 4.24 -5.24
CA LYS A 20 -8.60 4.91 -4.30
C LYS A 20 -7.91 6.06 -3.56
N PHE A 21 -6.62 5.93 -3.28
CA PHE A 21 -5.84 6.93 -2.54
C PHE A 21 -4.77 7.60 -3.40
N ALA A 22 -4.85 7.48 -4.73
CA ALA A 22 -3.80 7.95 -5.64
C ALA A 22 -3.44 9.44 -5.47
N GLU A 23 -4.39 10.30 -5.09
CA GLU A 23 -4.14 11.73 -4.82
C GLU A 23 -3.15 11.99 -3.67
N TYR A 24 -2.98 11.02 -2.77
CA TYR A 24 -2.07 11.10 -1.63
C TYR A 24 -0.70 10.48 -1.89
N PHE A 25 -0.43 10.00 -3.11
CA PHE A 25 0.82 9.32 -3.47
C PHE A 25 1.43 9.93 -4.72
N ILE A 26 2.76 9.95 -4.76
CA ILE A 26 3.53 10.21 -5.97
C ILE A 26 4.04 8.86 -6.47
N GLY A 27 3.79 8.52 -7.73
CA GLY A 27 4.17 7.24 -8.33
C GLY A 27 3.15 6.13 -8.08
N LYS A 28 3.50 4.90 -8.47
CA LYS A 28 2.61 3.74 -8.41
C LYS A 28 2.78 2.96 -7.11
N SER A 29 1.66 2.69 -6.44
CA SER A 29 1.61 1.82 -5.27
C SER A 29 0.48 0.80 -5.39
N TYR A 30 0.59 -0.26 -4.59
CA TYR A 30 -0.39 -1.34 -4.47
C TYR A 30 -0.82 -1.48 -3.02
N LEU A 31 -2.09 -1.80 -2.78
CA LEU A 31 -2.67 -1.89 -1.45
C LEU A 31 -3.42 -3.21 -1.29
N SER A 32 -3.14 -3.89 -0.18
CA SER A 32 -3.89 -5.06 0.28
C SER A 32 -4.35 -4.88 1.73
N PHE A 33 -5.55 -5.36 2.03
CA PHE A 33 -6.05 -5.43 3.40
C PHE A 33 -5.50 -6.69 4.07
N LEU A 34 -4.91 -6.54 5.26
CA LEU A 34 -4.51 -7.65 6.13
C LEU A 34 -5.51 -7.87 7.27
N ASN A 35 -6.11 -6.78 7.77
CA ASN A 35 -7.20 -6.83 8.74
C ASN A 35 -8.08 -5.58 8.57
N ASP A 36 -9.40 -5.76 8.64
CA ASP A 36 -10.41 -4.70 8.48
C ASP A 36 -11.45 -4.67 9.61
N LYS A 37 -11.17 -5.39 10.70
CA LYS A 37 -12.04 -5.50 11.87
C LYS A 37 -11.61 -4.52 12.98
N GLU A 38 -11.01 -5.04 14.05
CA GLU A 38 -10.70 -4.26 15.26
C GLU A 38 -9.61 -3.22 15.00
N VAL A 39 -8.54 -3.60 14.28
CA VAL A 39 -7.44 -2.71 13.90
C VAL A 39 -7.25 -2.79 12.40
N TYR A 40 -7.30 -1.66 11.72
CA TYR A 40 -7.03 -1.63 10.29
C TYR A 40 -5.54 -1.85 10.02
N ILE A 41 -5.22 -2.94 9.33
CA ILE A 41 -3.85 -3.27 8.92
C ILE A 41 -3.82 -3.38 7.40
N PHE A 42 -2.92 -2.62 6.79
CA PHE A 42 -2.73 -2.57 5.35
C PHE A 42 -1.29 -2.91 4.99
N ASN A 43 -1.11 -3.70 3.92
CA ASN A 43 0.16 -3.80 3.23
C ASN A 43 0.15 -2.83 2.05
N ILE A 44 1.15 -1.94 1.97
CA ILE A 44 1.32 -1.02 0.84
C ILE A 44 2.68 -1.25 0.20
N THR A 45 2.69 -1.66 -1.06
CA THR A 45 3.92 -1.84 -1.84
C THR A 45 4.15 -0.63 -2.73
N PHE A 46 5.34 -0.06 -2.68
CA PHE A 46 5.75 1.12 -3.44
C PHE A 46 6.66 0.67 -4.58
N GLU A 47 6.34 1.05 -5.83
CA GLU A 47 7.33 0.93 -6.90
C GLU A 47 8.53 1.85 -6.64
N PRO A 48 9.71 1.57 -7.21
CA PRO A 48 10.87 2.45 -7.07
C PRO A 48 10.52 3.92 -7.38
N GLY A 49 10.82 4.82 -6.43
CA GLY A 49 10.53 6.25 -6.52
C GLY A 49 9.10 6.65 -6.10
N CYS A 50 8.23 5.69 -5.80
CA CYS A 50 6.92 5.99 -5.22
C CYS A 50 7.04 6.42 -3.75
N ARG A 51 6.22 7.38 -3.33
CA ARG A 51 6.10 7.83 -1.92
C ARG A 51 4.70 8.34 -1.62
N ASN A 52 4.30 8.32 -0.36
CA ASN A 52 3.12 9.05 0.09
C ASN A 52 3.44 10.54 0.28
N ASN A 53 2.40 11.36 0.24
CA ASN A 53 2.45 12.75 0.64
C ASN A 53 2.53 12.87 2.17
N TRP A 54 3.01 14.02 2.65
CA TRP A 54 3.02 14.34 4.07
C TRP A 54 1.60 14.27 4.64
N HIS A 55 1.41 13.52 5.73
CA HIS A 55 0.15 13.43 6.46
C HIS A 55 0.44 13.05 7.91
N ILE A 56 -0.58 13.14 8.76
CA ILE A 56 -0.52 12.79 10.17
C ILE A 56 -1.66 11.85 10.53
N HIS A 57 -1.38 10.88 11.40
CA HIS A 57 -2.40 10.04 12.02
C HIS A 57 -2.80 10.69 13.35
N HIS A 58 -4.08 11.07 13.47
CA HIS A 58 -4.60 11.81 14.62
C HIS A 58 -5.01 10.92 15.82
N GLY A 59 -4.69 9.62 15.77
CA GLY A 59 -4.98 8.63 16.79
C GLY A 59 -4.46 7.26 16.36
N ALA A 60 -4.10 6.41 17.32
CA ALA A 60 -3.70 5.02 17.07
C ALA A 60 -4.96 4.13 16.98
N GLY A 61 -4.86 3.06 16.18
CA GLY A 61 -5.91 2.05 16.02
C GLY A 61 -6.27 1.30 17.29
#